data_AF-A0A4Z2D3G2-F1
#
_entry.id   AF-A0A4Z2D3G2-F1
#
_cell.length_a   1.000
_cell.length_b   1.000
_cell.length_c   1.000
_cell.angle_alpha   90.00
_cell.angle_beta   90.00
_cell.angle_gamma   90.00
#
_symmetry.space_group_name_H-M   'P 1'
#
loop_
_entity.id
_entity.type
_entity.pdbx_description
1 polymer ?
#
loop_
_entity_poly.entity_id
_entity_poly.type
_entity_poly.pdbx_seq_one_letter_code
_entity_poly.pdbx_strand_id
1 'polypeptide(L)'
;MKPRNFTFWNEVEEALDLLQKITFTHYVIKECKLNKEEPRLRYRCVVYVCTFGNKNKPEGTGKRKKGTKYVGCESTIRIRYDFNKFIISTYNSVHNHPCNSEYLSNDSWFRRLSRNESEEIAQMITIGWKPSEVIKYVDENFNKTITISDYKNLRNKIIKDFGKLNELDFGICSEPEERAEIYKMNNILLERLLRLQAKQGTNWTKILSMN
;
A
#
# COMPACT_ATOMS: atom_id res chain seq x y z
N MET A 1 8.03 0.71 32.40
CA MET A 1 8.49 1.39 31.17
C MET A 1 8.25 2.89 31.33
N LYS A 2 9.23 3.75 31.08
CA LYS A 2 8.98 5.21 31.02
C LYS A 2 8.03 5.48 29.84
N PRO A 3 7.02 6.35 29.99
CA PRO A 3 6.18 6.73 28.86
C PRO A 3 7.07 7.37 27.79
N ARG A 4 7.05 6.81 26.57
CA ARG A 4 7.59 7.52 25.40
C ARG A 4 6.69 8.72 25.17
N ASN A 5 7.27 9.90 25.29
CA ASN A 5 6.62 11.16 25.00
C ASN A 5 7.14 11.62 23.64
N PHE A 6 6.23 12.04 22.77
CA PHE A 6 6.57 12.55 21.45
C PHE A 6 6.30 14.05 21.40
N THR A 7 7.13 14.80 20.70
CA THR A 7 6.95 16.25 20.58
C THR A 7 6.05 16.57 19.40
N PHE A 8 6.21 15.81 18.31
CA PHE A 8 5.52 16.03 17.05
C PHE A 8 4.71 14.81 16.64
N TRP A 9 3.71 15.04 15.77
CA TRP A 9 2.81 13.97 15.32
C TRP A 9 3.49 12.96 14.38
N ASN A 10 4.46 13.39 13.58
CA ASN A 10 5.24 12.50 12.72
C ASN A 10 6.02 11.45 13.53
N GLU A 11 6.57 11.82 14.69
CA GLU A 11 7.25 10.87 15.58
C GLU A 11 6.29 9.79 16.10
N VAL A 12 5.03 10.15 16.34
CA VAL A 12 3.97 9.20 16.70
C VAL A 12 3.67 8.25 15.55
N GLU A 13 3.55 8.77 14.32
CA GLU A 13 3.32 7.96 13.12
C GLU A 13 4.48 6.98 12.88
N GLU A 14 5.72 7.44 12.95
CA GLU A 14 6.92 6.60 12.80
C GLU A 14 7.00 5.51 13.88
N ALA A 15 6.73 5.87 15.14
CA ALA A 15 6.74 4.90 16.23
C ALA A 15 5.62 3.86 16.11
N LEU A 16 4.44 4.27 15.62
CA LEU A 16 3.33 3.36 15.38
C LEU A 16 3.63 2.44 14.19
N ASP A 17 4.21 2.95 13.11
CA ASP A 17 4.65 2.14 11.97
C ASP A 17 5.70 1.11 12.38
N LEU A 18 6.67 1.51 13.21
CA LEU A 18 7.65 0.59 13.75
C LEU A 18 7.01 -0.47 14.66
N LEU A 19 6.08 -0.09 15.54
CA LEU A 19 5.36 -1.03 16.40
C LEU A 19 4.62 -2.07 15.57
N GLN A 20 3.90 -1.64 14.54
CA GLN A 20 3.12 -2.50 13.65
C GLN A 20 4.01 -3.50 12.89
N LYS A 21 5.19 -3.03 12.43
CA LYS A 21 6.18 -3.89 11.76
C LYS A 21 6.78 -4.94 12.70
N ILE A 22 7.14 -4.56 13.93
CA ILE A 22 7.80 -5.48 14.88
C ILE A 22 6.82 -6.49 15.45
N THR A 23 5.61 -6.04 15.80
CA THR A 23 4.63 -6.90 16.48
C THR A 23 3.74 -7.66 15.50
N PHE A 24 3.90 -7.43 14.20
CA PHE A 24 3.00 -7.92 13.17
C PHE A 24 1.55 -7.61 13.59
N THR A 25 1.26 -6.33 13.78
CA THR A 25 -0.09 -5.84 14.09
C THR A 25 -0.45 -4.72 13.13
N HIS A 26 -1.75 -4.47 12.96
CA HIS A 26 -2.24 -3.34 12.18
C HIS A 26 -3.31 -2.62 12.99
N TYR A 27 -3.08 -1.33 13.18
CA TYR A 27 -3.91 -0.41 13.92
C TYR A 27 -4.48 0.62 12.96
N VAL A 28 -5.76 0.92 13.14
CA VAL A 28 -6.49 1.93 12.39
C VAL A 28 -7.08 2.94 13.35
N ILE A 29 -7.21 4.19 12.91
CA ILE A 29 -7.87 5.23 13.69
C ILE A 29 -9.36 4.90 13.78
N LYS A 30 -9.86 4.70 15.00
CA LYS A 30 -11.30 4.54 15.27
C LYS A 30 -11.94 5.87 15.63
N GLU A 31 -11.26 6.66 16.45
CA GLU A 31 -11.75 7.96 16.92
C GLU A 31 -10.59 8.96 16.91
N CYS A 32 -10.87 10.18 16.49
CA CYS A 32 -9.93 11.29 16.61
C CYS A 32 -10.65 12.56 17.04
N LYS A 33 -9.94 13.39 17.81
CA LYS A 33 -10.33 14.74 18.19
C LYS A 33 -9.27 15.67 17.66
N LEU A 34 -9.64 16.52 16.71
CA LEU A 34 -8.75 17.53 16.16
C LEU A 34 -8.42 18.60 17.21
N ASN A 35 -7.24 19.19 17.12
CA ASN A 35 -6.90 20.35 17.91
C ASN A 35 -7.38 21.62 17.19
N LYS A 36 -8.44 22.26 17.70
CA LYS A 36 -8.98 23.50 17.11
C LYS A 36 -8.15 24.73 17.46
N GLU A 37 -7.50 24.72 18.61
CA GLU A 37 -6.70 25.84 19.14
C GLU A 37 -5.34 25.90 18.46
N GLU A 38 -4.71 24.73 18.27
CA GLU A 38 -3.43 24.61 17.59
C GLU A 38 -3.52 23.60 16.42
N PRO A 39 -3.96 24.06 15.23
CA PRO A 39 -4.07 23.20 14.05
C PRO A 39 -2.74 22.53 13.65
N ARG A 40 -1.59 23.13 14.01
CA ARG A 40 -0.24 22.59 13.77
C ARG A 40 -0.03 21.21 14.40
N LEU A 41 -0.68 20.94 15.53
CA LEU A 41 -0.56 19.66 16.23
C LEU A 41 -1.44 18.57 15.62
N ARG A 42 -2.34 18.92 14.69
CA ARG A 42 -3.31 18.06 14.01
C ARG A 42 -4.37 17.44 14.93
N TYR A 43 -3.96 16.73 15.98
CA TYR A 43 -4.85 16.02 16.89
C TYR A 43 -4.62 16.40 18.35
N ARG A 44 -5.71 16.55 19.10
CA ARG A 44 -5.70 16.60 20.57
C ARG A 44 -5.76 15.20 21.18
N CYS A 45 -6.47 14.28 20.55
CA CYS A 45 -6.60 12.89 21.00
C CYS A 45 -6.85 11.98 19.80
N VAL A 46 -6.22 10.81 19.77
CA VAL A 46 -6.46 9.77 18.77
C VAL A 46 -6.55 8.41 19.46
N VAL A 47 -7.54 7.62 19.05
CA VAL A 47 -7.73 6.23 19.49
C VAL A 47 -7.48 5.33 18.29
N TYR A 48 -6.42 4.55 18.39
CA TYR A 48 -6.12 3.46 17.49
C TYR A 48 -6.72 2.17 18.02
N VAL A 49 -7.29 1.37 17.14
CA VAL A 49 -7.74 0.01 17.43
C VAL A 49 -7.17 -0.94 16.41
N CYS A 50 -6.99 -2.20 16.80
CA CYS A 50 -6.63 -3.22 15.83
C CYS A 50 -7.68 -3.28 14.69
N THR A 51 -7.25 -3.53 13.46
CA THR A 51 -8.16 -3.65 12.30
C THR A 51 -9.29 -4.66 12.52
N PHE A 52 -9.05 -5.72 13.30
CA PHE A 52 -10.07 -6.70 13.67
C PHE A 52 -11.02 -6.22 14.78
N GLY A 53 -10.60 -5.24 15.59
CA GLY A 53 -11.45 -4.53 16.56
C GLY A 53 -12.32 -3.46 15.91
N ASN A 54 -11.93 -2.95 14.74
CA ASN A 54 -12.72 -2.01 13.95
C ASN A 54 -13.81 -2.67 13.09
N LYS A 55 -13.80 -4.00 12.96
CA LYS A 55 -14.82 -4.73 12.21
C LYS A 55 -16.07 -4.90 13.09
N ASN A 56 -17.22 -4.46 12.59
CA ASN A 56 -18.50 -4.72 13.25
C ASN A 56 -18.93 -6.17 13.02
N LYS A 57 -19.63 -6.74 14.01
CA LYS A 57 -20.35 -8.01 13.80
C LYS A 57 -21.38 -7.78 12.68
N PRO A 58 -21.48 -8.67 11.68
CA PRO A 58 -22.49 -8.52 10.64
C PRO A 58 -23.88 -8.60 11.28
N GLU A 59 -24.68 -7.55 11.11
CA GLU A 59 -26.08 -7.55 11.50
C GLU A 59 -26.85 -8.59 10.65
N GLY A 60 -27.74 -9.33 11.31
CA GLY A 60 -28.41 -10.52 10.79
C GLY A 60 -29.29 -10.23 9.57
N THR A 61 -28.68 -10.25 8.38
CA THR A 61 -29.35 -10.04 7.09
C THR A 61 -29.53 -11.34 6.30
N GLY A 62 -29.31 -12.50 6.92
CA GLY A 62 -29.46 -13.83 6.29
C GLY A 62 -28.44 -14.16 5.18
N LYS A 63 -27.63 -13.19 4.74
CA LYS A 63 -26.56 -13.38 3.76
C LYS A 63 -25.29 -13.85 4.47
N ARG A 64 -24.80 -15.07 4.17
CA ARG A 64 -23.49 -15.56 4.61
C ARG A 64 -22.37 -14.70 4.01
N LYS A 65 -22.04 -13.57 4.65
CA LYS A 65 -20.70 -12.99 4.48
C LYS A 65 -19.73 -13.90 5.23
N LYS A 66 -18.71 -14.44 4.56
CA LYS A 66 -17.55 -15.04 5.26
C LYS A 66 -16.86 -13.92 6.04
N GLY A 67 -17.34 -13.65 7.25
CA GLY A 67 -16.68 -12.75 8.18
C GLY A 67 -15.30 -13.30 8.54
N THR A 68 -14.35 -12.43 8.85
CA THR A 68 -13.12 -12.89 9.49
C THR A 68 -13.50 -13.52 10.82
N LYS A 69 -12.94 -14.70 11.18
CA LYS A 69 -13.19 -15.32 12.50
C LYS A 69 -12.82 -14.41 13.68
N TYR A 70 -11.93 -13.44 13.42
CA TYR A 70 -11.50 -12.45 14.38
C TYR A 70 -12.32 -11.17 14.19
N VAL A 71 -13.20 -10.89 15.14
CA VAL A 71 -14.02 -9.67 15.23
C VAL A 71 -13.99 -9.22 16.69
N GLY A 72 -13.98 -7.90 16.94
CA GLY A 72 -14.01 -7.35 18.30
C GLY A 72 -12.70 -7.55 19.06
N CYS A 73 -11.57 -7.46 18.37
CA CYS A 73 -10.26 -7.41 19.04
C CYS A 73 -10.18 -6.19 19.98
N GLU A 74 -9.76 -6.40 21.23
CA GLU A 74 -9.73 -5.38 22.29
C GLU A 74 -8.45 -4.55 22.32
N SER A 75 -7.50 -4.90 21.46
CA SER A 75 -6.23 -4.20 21.32
C SER A 75 -6.46 -2.74 20.87
N THR A 76 -6.04 -1.81 21.72
CA THR A 76 -6.29 -0.37 21.59
C THR A 76 -5.10 0.45 22.08
N ILE A 77 -4.85 1.57 21.40
CA ILE A 77 -3.83 2.55 21.79
C ILE A 77 -4.48 3.93 21.78
N ARG A 78 -4.47 4.63 22.91
CA ARG A 78 -4.99 5.98 23.01
C ARG A 78 -3.87 6.96 23.24
N ILE A 79 -3.73 7.91 22.33
CA ILE A 79 -2.72 8.96 22.36
C ILE A 79 -3.41 10.30 22.61
N ARG A 80 -2.89 11.09 23.55
CA ARG A 80 -3.39 12.43 23.87
C ARG A 80 -2.25 13.43 23.81
N TYR A 81 -2.57 14.65 23.39
CA TYR A 81 -1.66 15.78 23.53
C TYR A 81 -1.87 16.42 24.91
N ASP A 82 -0.84 16.43 25.73
CA ASP A 82 -0.84 16.97 27.09
C ASP A 82 0.56 17.47 27.47
N PHE A 83 0.66 18.53 28.28
CA PHE A 83 1.93 19.14 28.68
C PHE A 83 2.95 19.34 27.52
N ASN A 84 2.47 19.89 26.41
CA ASN A 84 3.23 20.13 25.18
C ASN A 84 3.85 18.88 24.52
N LYS A 85 3.30 17.68 24.79
CA LYS A 85 3.78 16.41 24.25
C LYS A 85 2.62 15.47 23.94
N PHE A 86 2.80 14.57 22.97
CA PHE A 86 1.93 13.42 22.79
C PHE A 86 2.33 12.31 23.76
N ILE A 87 1.37 11.86 24.55
CA ILE A 87 1.51 10.79 25.53
C ILE A 87 0.61 9.61 25.18
N ILE A 88 1.11 8.40 25.37
CA ILE A 88 0.29 7.19 25.31
C ILE A 88 -0.48 7.11 26.62
N SER A 89 -1.77 7.43 26.57
CA SER A 89 -2.66 7.47 27.74
C SER A 89 -3.24 6.12 28.12
N THR A 90 -3.46 5.25 27.15
CA THR A 90 -3.99 3.89 27.38
C THR A 90 -3.41 2.97 26.32
N TYR A 91 -3.02 1.77 26.73
CA TYR A 91 -2.46 0.76 25.84
C TYR A 91 -2.97 -0.63 26.27
N ASN A 92 -3.73 -1.27 25.40
CA ASN A 92 -4.11 -2.68 25.52
C ASN A 92 -3.48 -3.44 24.35
N SER A 93 -2.62 -4.40 24.64
CA SER A 93 -1.93 -5.24 23.64
C SER A 93 -2.54 -6.63 23.50
N VAL A 94 -3.72 -6.89 24.07
CA VAL A 94 -4.36 -8.20 23.99
C VAL A 94 -5.05 -8.35 22.63
N HIS A 95 -4.59 -9.34 21.86
CA HIS A 95 -5.16 -9.70 20.57
C HIS A 95 -5.92 -11.02 20.66
N ASN A 96 -7.06 -11.11 19.97
CA ASN A 96 -7.83 -12.35 19.83
C ASN A 96 -7.50 -13.13 18.54
N HIS A 97 -6.39 -12.77 17.89
CA HIS A 97 -5.91 -13.34 16.64
C HIS A 97 -4.39 -13.47 16.66
N PRO A 98 -3.81 -14.34 15.81
CA PRO A 98 -2.37 -14.42 15.63
C PRO A 98 -1.79 -13.08 15.15
N CYS A 99 -0.64 -12.72 15.72
CA CYS A 99 0.17 -11.55 15.35
C CYS A 99 1.55 -12.05 14.90
N ASN A 100 1.57 -12.74 13.76
CA ASN A 100 2.79 -13.27 13.16
C ASN A 100 2.92 -12.82 11.70
N SER A 101 4.14 -12.91 11.16
CA SER A 101 4.47 -12.45 9.81
C SER A 101 3.61 -13.12 8.73
N GLU A 102 3.39 -14.43 8.84
CA GLU A 102 2.63 -15.22 7.87
C GLU A 102 1.15 -14.79 7.81
N TYR A 103 0.55 -14.48 8.96
CA TYR A 103 -0.83 -14.03 8.99
C TYR A 103 -0.98 -12.60 8.46
N LEU A 104 -0.05 -11.69 8.76
CA LEU A 104 -0.16 -10.29 8.34
C LEU A 104 0.33 -10.01 6.92
N SER A 105 1.31 -10.75 6.40
CA SER A 105 1.65 -10.72 4.97
C SER A 105 0.45 -11.09 4.08
N ASN A 106 -0.44 -11.94 4.60
CA ASN A 106 -1.73 -12.27 4.01
C ASN A 106 -2.86 -11.26 4.31
N ASP A 107 -2.61 -10.18 5.06
CA ASP A 107 -3.56 -9.08 5.17
C ASP A 107 -3.39 -8.12 3.97
N SER A 108 -4.52 -7.70 3.40
CA SER A 108 -4.55 -6.77 2.26
C SER A 108 -3.78 -5.47 2.49
N TRP A 109 -3.66 -5.01 3.74
CA TRP A 109 -2.94 -3.80 4.08
C TRP A 109 -1.43 -3.94 3.86
N PHE A 110 -0.80 -5.02 4.31
CA PHE A 110 0.65 -5.21 4.17
C PHE A 110 1.07 -5.51 2.74
N ARG A 111 0.14 -6.05 1.93
CA ARG A 111 0.34 -6.22 0.49
C ARG A 111 0.24 -4.93 -0.31
N ARG A 112 -0.27 -3.83 0.27
CA ARG A 112 -0.38 -2.58 -0.46
C ARG A 112 1.00 -2.02 -0.78
N LEU A 113 1.19 -1.75 -2.06
CA LEU A 113 2.35 -1.01 -2.53
C LEU A 113 2.19 0.47 -2.15
N SER A 114 3.29 1.09 -1.75
CA SER A 114 3.36 2.54 -1.60
C SER A 114 3.20 3.21 -2.98
N ARG A 115 3.06 4.54 -2.99
CA ARG A 115 2.94 5.27 -4.26
C ARG A 115 4.17 5.06 -5.15
N ASN A 116 5.36 5.23 -4.57
CA ASN A 116 6.63 5.10 -5.29
C ASN A 116 6.82 3.66 -5.79
N GLU A 117 6.56 2.66 -4.93
CA GLU A 117 6.61 1.25 -5.32
C GLU A 117 5.61 0.96 -6.47
N SER A 118 4.39 1.51 -6.39
CA SER A 118 3.38 1.31 -7.43
C SER A 118 3.79 1.94 -8.76
N GLU A 119 4.44 3.11 -8.74
CA GLU A 119 4.94 3.80 -9.93
C GLU A 119 6.08 3.01 -10.59
N GLU A 120 6.98 2.43 -9.80
CA GLU A 120 8.04 1.55 -10.29
C GLU A 120 7.49 0.27 -10.92
N ILE A 121 6.56 -0.41 -10.24
CA ILE A 121 5.90 -1.60 -10.79
C ILE A 121 5.08 -1.26 -12.03
N ALA A 122 4.49 -0.06 -12.11
CA ALA A 122 3.74 0.37 -13.29
C ALA A 122 4.64 0.45 -14.54
N GLN A 123 5.89 0.88 -14.39
CA GLN A 123 6.86 0.89 -15.49
C GLN A 123 7.14 -0.54 -15.97
N MET A 124 7.38 -1.48 -15.05
CA MET A 124 7.61 -2.90 -15.39
C MET A 124 6.42 -3.52 -16.12
N ILE A 125 5.20 -3.23 -15.66
CA ILE A 125 3.96 -3.68 -16.32
C ILE A 125 3.85 -3.11 -17.74
N THR A 126 4.21 -1.83 -17.93
CA THR A 126 4.17 -1.16 -19.23
C THR A 126 5.21 -1.71 -20.21
N ILE A 127 6.39 -2.10 -19.71
CA ILE A 127 7.45 -2.76 -20.49
C ILE A 127 7.05 -4.20 -20.88
N GLY A 128 6.06 -4.79 -20.20
CA GLY A 128 5.52 -6.11 -20.53
C GLY A 128 6.12 -7.26 -19.71
N TRP A 129 6.64 -6.98 -18.51
CA TRP A 129 7.12 -8.01 -17.59
C TRP A 129 6.03 -9.02 -17.25
N LYS A 130 6.41 -10.30 -17.09
CA LYS A 130 5.45 -11.35 -16.75
C LYS A 130 4.95 -11.14 -15.31
N PRO A 131 3.69 -11.51 -15.01
CA PRO A 131 3.15 -11.39 -13.65
C PRO A 131 4.02 -12.05 -12.58
N SER A 132 4.60 -13.23 -12.88
CA SER A 132 5.48 -13.95 -11.96
C SER A 132 6.78 -13.20 -11.64
N GLU A 133 7.35 -12.50 -12.63
CA GLU A 133 8.59 -11.73 -12.48
C GLU A 133 8.34 -10.48 -11.62
N VAL A 134 7.22 -9.80 -11.86
CA VAL A 134 6.79 -8.65 -11.06
C VAL A 134 6.52 -9.05 -9.60
N ILE A 135 5.82 -10.17 -9.38
CA ILE A 135 5.54 -10.66 -8.01
C ILE A 135 6.84 -10.98 -7.29
N LYS A 136 7.78 -11.66 -7.96
CA LYS A 136 9.09 -11.99 -7.40
C LYS A 136 9.90 -10.72 -7.08
N TYR A 137 9.91 -9.75 -7.98
CA TYR A 137 10.59 -8.47 -7.78
C TYR A 137 10.05 -7.73 -6.55
N VAL A 138 8.73 -7.71 -6.36
CA VAL A 138 8.09 -7.05 -5.20
C VAL A 138 8.46 -7.75 -3.89
N ASP A 139 8.55 -9.07 -3.89
CA ASP A 139 8.96 -9.84 -2.72
C ASP A 139 10.43 -9.55 -2.35
N GLU A 140 11.33 -9.56 -3.34
CA GLU A 140 12.77 -9.39 -3.14
C GLU A 140 13.18 -7.95 -2.80
N ASN A 141 12.53 -6.94 -3.38
CA ASN A 141 12.94 -5.53 -3.21
C ASN A 141 12.14 -4.77 -2.17
N PHE A 142 10.86 -5.13 -1.96
CA PHE A 142 9.98 -4.41 -1.03
C PHE A 142 9.63 -5.22 0.21
N ASN A 143 10.08 -6.48 0.31
CA ASN A 143 9.71 -7.43 1.36
C ASN A 143 8.18 -7.56 1.51
N LYS A 144 7.46 -7.57 0.38
CA LYS A 144 6.00 -7.67 0.33
C LYS A 144 5.58 -8.83 -0.54
N THR A 145 4.65 -9.63 -0.05
CA THR A 145 4.05 -10.72 -0.83
C THR A 145 2.77 -10.22 -1.50
N ILE A 146 2.77 -9.98 -2.81
CA ILE A 146 1.54 -9.62 -3.55
C ILE A 146 0.91 -10.82 -4.23
N THR A 147 -0.42 -10.84 -4.36
CA THR A 147 -1.12 -11.92 -5.07
C THR A 147 -1.27 -11.61 -6.56
N ILE A 148 -1.54 -12.63 -7.37
CA ILE A 148 -1.91 -12.46 -8.79
C ILE A 148 -3.13 -11.54 -8.94
N SER A 149 -4.06 -11.58 -7.98
CA SER A 149 -5.22 -10.69 -7.99
C SER A 149 -4.81 -9.24 -7.76
N ASP A 150 -3.87 -8.98 -6.85
CA ASP A 150 -3.35 -7.64 -6.58
C ASP A 150 -2.64 -7.09 -7.82
N TYR A 151 -1.83 -7.90 -8.50
CA TYR A 151 -1.22 -7.56 -9.79
C TYR A 151 -2.27 -7.20 -10.84
N LYS A 152 -3.32 -8.03 -11.01
CA LYS A 152 -4.39 -7.76 -11.99
C LYS A 152 -5.10 -6.43 -11.68
N ASN A 153 -5.37 -6.15 -10.41
CA ASN A 153 -5.98 -4.90 -9.98
C ASN A 153 -5.09 -3.69 -10.27
N LEU A 154 -3.78 -3.81 -10.00
CA LEU A 154 -2.79 -2.77 -10.30
C LEU A 154 -2.71 -2.52 -11.82
N ARG A 155 -2.57 -3.57 -12.62
CA ARG A 155 -2.56 -3.49 -14.08
C ARG A 155 -3.82 -2.81 -14.63
N ASN A 156 -4.99 -3.21 -14.14
CA ASN A 156 -6.26 -2.61 -14.56
C ASN A 156 -6.38 -1.14 -14.16
N LYS A 157 -5.84 -0.76 -12.99
CA LYS A 157 -5.79 0.64 -12.56
C LYS A 157 -4.90 1.45 -13.51
N ILE A 158 -3.70 0.95 -13.82
CA ILE A 158 -2.77 1.58 -14.76
C ILE A 158 -3.43 1.78 -16.14
N ILE A 159 -4.06 0.73 -16.68
CA ILE A 159 -4.77 0.82 -17.99
C ILE A 159 -5.89 1.87 -17.94
N LYS A 160 -6.65 1.95 -16.86
CA LYS A 160 -7.69 2.98 -16.69
C LYS A 160 -7.11 4.38 -16.61
N ASP A 161 -6.00 4.54 -15.90
CA ASP A 161 -5.34 5.82 -15.74
C ASP A 161 -4.72 6.28 -17.09
N PHE A 162 -4.15 5.36 -17.87
CA PHE A 162 -3.73 5.63 -19.26
C PHE A 162 -4.90 5.92 -20.21
N GLY A 163 -6.01 5.19 -20.10
CA GLY A 163 -7.22 5.46 -20.89
C GLY A 163 -7.81 6.84 -20.61
N LYS A 164 -7.77 7.29 -19.34
CA LYS A 164 -8.19 8.62 -18.94
C LYS A 164 -7.23 9.72 -19.36
N LEU A 165 -5.91 9.48 -19.32
CA LEU A 165 -4.92 10.39 -19.88
C LEU A 165 -5.16 10.59 -21.38
N ASN A 166 -5.47 9.52 -22.11
CA ASN A 166 -5.93 9.63 -23.49
C ASN A 166 -7.26 10.41 -23.59
N GLU A 167 -8.26 10.20 -22.75
CA GLU A 167 -9.50 11.02 -22.83
C GLU A 167 -9.30 12.51 -22.48
N LEU A 168 -8.35 12.84 -21.59
CA LEU A 168 -8.00 14.22 -21.20
C LEU A 168 -7.09 14.91 -22.23
N ASP A 169 -6.15 14.19 -22.85
CA ASP A 169 -5.29 14.72 -23.92
C ASP A 169 -6.04 14.84 -25.27
N PHE A 170 -7.05 14.00 -25.52
CA PHE A 170 -7.89 14.08 -26.73
C PHE A 170 -8.99 15.17 -26.64
N GLY A 171 -9.05 15.93 -25.56
CA GLY A 171 -9.83 17.16 -25.48
C GLY A 171 -9.28 18.30 -26.35
N ILE A 172 -8.08 18.15 -26.92
CA ILE A 172 -7.45 19.09 -27.85
C ILE A 172 -6.77 18.32 -29.00
N CYS A 173 -7.54 17.72 -29.91
CA CYS A 173 -7.22 17.67 -31.35
C CYS A 173 -8.23 16.78 -32.07
N SER A 174 -9.06 17.42 -32.89
CA SER A 174 -9.94 16.80 -33.86
C SER A 174 -9.20 16.69 -35.19
N GLU A 175 -8.53 15.55 -35.46
CA GLU A 175 -8.39 14.95 -36.81
C GLU A 175 -7.84 13.50 -36.72
N PRO A 176 -8.30 12.54 -37.57
CA PRO A 176 -7.94 11.11 -37.51
C PRO A 176 -6.48 10.75 -37.85
N GLU A 177 -5.77 11.60 -38.60
CA GLU A 177 -4.42 11.31 -39.09
C GLU A 177 -3.36 11.46 -37.99
N GLU A 178 -3.50 12.44 -37.09
CA GLU A 178 -2.62 12.64 -35.92
C GLU A 178 -2.78 11.53 -34.88
N ARG A 179 -3.99 10.93 -34.78
CA ARG A 179 -4.25 9.76 -33.93
C ARG A 179 -3.39 8.57 -34.35
N ALA A 180 -3.22 8.34 -35.65
CA ALA A 180 -2.36 7.28 -36.16
C ALA A 180 -0.87 7.57 -35.90
N GLU A 181 -0.48 8.85 -35.88
CA GLU A 181 0.89 9.26 -35.52
C GLU A 181 1.21 9.05 -34.03
N ILE A 182 0.28 9.32 -33.12
CA ILE A 182 0.47 9.07 -31.67
C ILE A 182 0.61 7.56 -31.40
N TYR A 183 -0.20 6.71 -32.05
CA TYR A 183 -0.04 5.26 -31.95
C TYR A 183 1.28 4.78 -32.57
N LYS A 184 1.73 5.37 -33.67
CA LYS A 184 3.07 5.13 -34.24
C LYS A 184 4.19 5.57 -33.28
N MET A 185 4.04 6.71 -32.61
CA MET A 185 5.05 7.28 -31.72
C MET A 185 5.22 6.44 -30.44
N ASN A 186 4.14 5.90 -29.89
CA ASN A 186 4.18 4.93 -28.80
C ASN A 186 4.82 3.59 -29.21
N ASN A 187 4.61 3.14 -30.45
CA ASN A 187 5.24 1.94 -30.98
C ASN A 187 6.76 2.15 -31.26
N ILE A 188 7.15 3.37 -31.67
CA ILE A 188 8.55 3.78 -31.84
C ILE A 188 9.29 3.88 -30.50
N LEU A 189 8.62 4.34 -29.43
CA LEU A 189 9.17 4.36 -28.08
C LEU A 189 9.36 2.94 -27.52
N LEU A 190 8.40 2.05 -27.73
CA LEU A 190 8.53 0.61 -27.43
C LEU A 190 9.70 -0.04 -28.18
N GLU A 191 9.84 0.23 -29.49
CA GLU A 191 10.98 -0.26 -30.28
C GLU A 191 12.32 0.33 -29.84
N ARG A 192 12.37 1.63 -29.48
CA ARG A 192 13.60 2.26 -28.96
C ARG A 192 14.00 1.66 -27.61
N LEU A 193 13.05 1.35 -26.75
CA LEU A 193 13.29 0.71 -25.46
C LEU A 193 13.78 -0.74 -25.63
N LEU A 194 13.19 -1.50 -26.56
CA LEU A 194 13.65 -2.85 -26.93
C LEU A 194 15.07 -2.83 -27.53
N ARG A 195 15.40 -1.83 -28.36
CA ARG A 195 16.75 -1.64 -28.92
C ARG A 195 17.77 -1.19 -27.86
N LEU A 196 17.35 -0.43 -26.85
CA LEU A 196 18.20 -0.06 -25.71
C LEU A 196 18.48 -1.27 -24.81
N GLN A 197 17.49 -2.16 -24.60
CA GLN A 197 17.70 -3.46 -23.94
C GLN A 197 18.69 -4.34 -24.73
N ALA A 198 18.60 -4.39 -26.05
CA ALA A 198 19.54 -5.14 -26.88
C ALA A 198 20.97 -4.58 -26.84
N LYS A 199 21.14 -3.26 -26.67
CA LYS A 199 22.45 -2.60 -26.55
C LYS A 199 23.11 -2.78 -25.17
N GLN A 200 22.34 -3.03 -24.11
CA GLN A 200 22.87 -3.20 -22.75
C GLN A 200 23.36 -4.63 -22.44
N GLY A 201 23.34 -5.56 -23.41
CA GLY A 201 24.13 -6.79 -23.36
C GLY A 201 23.96 -7.63 -22.09
N THR A 202 22.77 -7.68 -21.48
CA THR A 202 22.53 -8.57 -20.34
C THR A 202 22.30 -9.98 -20.83
N ASN A 203 23.40 -10.74 -20.86
CA ASN A 203 23.42 -12.15 -21.23
C ASN A 203 22.83 -13.01 -20.10
N TRP A 204 21.53 -13.27 -20.14
CA TRP A 204 20.84 -14.17 -19.21
C TRP A 204 21.15 -15.67 -19.43
N THR A 205 21.95 -16.05 -20.43
CA THR A 205 22.32 -17.47 -20.65
C THR A 205 23.35 -18.02 -19.66
N LYS A 206 23.98 -17.17 -18.83
CA LYS A 206 24.99 -17.61 -17.84
C LYS A 206 24.45 -17.94 -16.44
N ILE A 207 23.17 -17.69 -16.16
CA ILE A 207 22.53 -18.09 -14.88
C ILE A 207 21.83 -19.45 -14.99
N LEU A 208 21.68 -20.00 -16.19
CA LEU A 208 21.13 -21.34 -16.43
C LEU A 208 22.19 -22.44 -16.59
N SER A 209 23.47 -22.18 -16.25
CA SER A 209 24.54 -23.19 -16.29
C SER A 209 25.31 -23.35 -14.96
N MET A 210 24.72 -22.98 -13.82
CA MET A 210 25.13 -23.46 -12.50
C MET A 210 23.93 -24.13 -11.82
N ASN A 211 23.46 -25.20 -12.47
CA ASN A 211 23.20 -26.52 -11.89
C ASN A 211 22.99 -27.51 -13.04
#